data_AF-A0A8H7QP26-F1
#
_entry.id   AF-A0A8H7QP26-F1
#
_cell.length_a   1.000
_cell.length_b   1.000
_cell.length_c   1.000
_cell.angle_alpha   90.00
_cell.angle_beta   90.00
_cell.angle_gamma   90.00
#
_symmetry.space_group_name_H-M   'P 1'
#
loop_
_entity.id
_entity.type
_entity.pdbx_description
1 polymer ?
#
loop_
_entity_poly.entity_id
_entity_poly.type
_entity_poly.pdbx_seq_one_letter_code
_entity_poly.pdbx_strand_id
1 'polypeptide(L)'
;MDSDGSLSGTPGTPGRNMSTSSFLAPSDRILLMVLVGTQSDYIFLRAILEDENFDIRQFINRDFFEEVWLKLTRYARGRSGGRTTATPAFIDTYLDDYLEATDFFPPDFCYGQQTSLIEGAKIFTAY
;
A
#
# COMPACT_ATOMS: atom_id res chain seq x y z
N MET A 1 29.23 25.95 57.85
CA MET A 1 28.26 26.14 56.77
C MET A 1 29.07 26.37 55.53
N ASP A 2 29.19 25.34 54.69
CA ASP A 2 29.25 25.44 53.24
C ASP A 2 28.99 24.02 52.72
N SER A 3 28.00 23.93 51.83
CA SER A 3 27.21 22.74 51.55
C SER A 3 27.82 21.84 50.48
N ASP A 4 27.47 20.56 50.59
CA ASP A 4 27.65 19.47 49.63
C ASP A 4 27.33 19.84 48.18
N GLY A 5 28.23 19.46 47.27
CA GLY A 5 28.01 19.44 45.84
C GLY A 5 28.27 18.04 45.27
N SER A 6 27.32 17.12 45.48
CA SER A 6 27.32 15.79 44.87
C SER A 6 26.00 15.60 44.12
N LEU A 7 26.02 15.64 42.79
CA LEU A 7 25.02 14.99 41.94
C LEU A 7 25.68 14.47 40.66
N SER A 8 25.83 13.15 40.63
CA SER A 8 26.18 12.35 39.48
C SER A 8 25.10 12.46 38.39
N GLY A 9 25.46 13.03 37.24
CA GLY A 9 24.67 12.97 36.01
C GLY A 9 25.23 11.89 35.08
N THR A 10 24.41 10.89 34.81
CA THR A 10 24.64 9.68 34.00
C THR A 10 25.25 9.94 32.60
N PRO A 11 26.03 8.98 32.06
CA PRO A 11 26.58 9.09 30.71
C PRO A 11 25.44 9.09 29.69
N GLY A 12 25.44 10.12 28.83
CA GLY A 12 24.49 10.26 27.74
C GLY A 12 24.44 9.00 26.90
N THR A 13 23.27 8.36 26.90
CA THR A 13 22.90 7.30 25.98
C THR A 13 23.31 7.72 24.57
N PRO A 14 24.05 6.87 23.81
CA PRO A 14 24.30 7.19 22.41
C PRO A 14 22.94 7.29 21.75
N GLY A 15 22.62 8.48 21.24
CA GLY A 15 21.51 8.70 20.33
C GLY A 15 21.67 7.68 19.22
N ARG A 16 20.89 6.60 19.32
CA ARG A 16 20.77 5.62 18.26
C ARG A 16 19.96 6.35 17.21
N ASN A 17 20.69 7.02 16.33
CA ASN A 17 20.19 7.65 15.11
C ASN A 17 19.23 6.63 14.49
N MET A 18 17.93 6.93 14.58
CA MET A 18 16.89 6.11 13.98
C MET A 18 17.23 5.97 12.51
N SER A 19 17.38 4.71 12.13
CA SER A 19 17.85 4.27 10.83
C SER A 19 17.06 4.94 9.71
N THR A 20 17.81 5.39 8.71
CA THR A 20 17.41 5.89 7.41
C THR A 20 16.27 5.12 6.73
N SER A 21 15.38 5.89 6.09
CA SER A 21 14.45 5.52 5.00
C SER A 21 13.22 4.71 5.39
N SER A 22 12.19 5.41 5.83
CA SER A 22 10.81 4.91 5.91
C SER A 22 10.04 5.03 4.57
N PHE A 23 10.71 5.44 3.48
CA PHE A 23 10.19 5.37 2.11
C PHE A 23 10.72 4.10 1.43
N LEU A 24 9.86 3.41 0.66
CA LEU A 24 10.29 2.33 -0.25
C LEU A 24 11.44 2.84 -1.13
N ALA A 25 12.44 1.99 -1.35
CA ALA A 25 13.46 2.29 -2.34
C ALA A 25 12.78 2.54 -3.70
N PRO A 26 13.35 3.39 -4.57
CA PRO A 26 12.80 3.61 -5.90
C PRO A 26 12.51 2.31 -6.66
N SER A 27 13.36 1.29 -6.53
CA SER A 27 13.17 -0.05 -7.10
C SER A 27 11.88 -0.71 -6.64
N ASP A 28 11.60 -0.65 -5.35
CA ASP A 28 10.47 -1.36 -4.75
C ASP A 28 9.15 -0.67 -5.09
N ARG A 29 9.18 0.67 -5.23
CA ARG A 29 8.04 1.44 -5.75
C ARG A 29 7.73 1.06 -7.20
N ILE A 30 8.75 0.96 -8.04
CA ILE A 30 8.57 0.55 -9.44
C ILE A 30 7.97 -0.86 -9.51
N LEU A 31 8.48 -1.79 -8.70
CA LEU A 31 7.94 -3.14 -8.62
C LEU A 31 6.45 -3.15 -8.21
N LEU A 32 6.08 -2.38 -7.18
CA LEU A 32 4.68 -2.26 -6.77
C LEU A 32 3.79 -1.62 -7.85
N MET A 33 4.29 -0.62 -8.59
CA MET A 33 3.53 -0.05 -9.71
C MET A 33 3.24 -1.11 -10.79
N VAL A 34 4.23 -1.94 -11.13
CA VAL A 34 4.04 -3.04 -12.09
C VAL A 34 3.05 -4.07 -11.56
N LEU A 35 3.15 -4.43 -10.27
CA LEU A 35 2.23 -5.37 -9.64
C LEU A 35 0.80 -4.85 -9.57
N VAL A 36 0.60 -3.55 -9.30
CA VAL A 36 -0.73 -2.94 -9.32
C VAL A 36 -1.33 -2.99 -10.73
N GLY A 37 -0.55 -2.69 -11.76
CA GLY A 37 -1.02 -2.78 -13.15
C GLY A 37 -1.40 -4.20 -13.56
N THR A 38 -0.50 -5.15 -13.34
CA THR A 38 -0.73 -6.57 -13.66
C THR A 38 -1.86 -7.20 -12.85
N GLN A 39 -2.03 -6.81 -11.58
CA GLN A 39 -3.17 -7.24 -10.79
C GLN A 39 -4.49 -6.63 -11.29
N SER A 40 -4.47 -5.36 -11.70
CA SER A 40 -5.65 -4.71 -12.28
C SER A 40 -6.10 -5.41 -13.57
N ASP A 41 -5.14 -5.72 -14.45
CA ASP A 41 -5.39 -6.47 -15.68
C ASP A 41 -5.95 -7.86 -15.37
N TYR A 42 -5.38 -8.56 -14.39
CA TYR A 42 -5.88 -9.87 -13.95
C TYR A 42 -7.34 -9.79 -13.47
N ILE A 43 -7.66 -8.83 -12.59
CA ILE A 43 -9.02 -8.60 -12.08
C ILE A 43 -10.01 -8.38 -13.24
N PHE A 44 -9.67 -7.50 -14.19
CA PHE A 44 -10.58 -7.20 -15.29
C PHE A 44 -10.72 -8.35 -16.27
N LEU A 45 -9.65 -9.06 -16.60
CA LEU A 45 -9.72 -10.25 -17.44
C LEU A 45 -10.61 -11.33 -16.81
N ARG A 46 -10.47 -11.57 -15.50
CA ARG A 46 -11.33 -12.51 -14.76
C ARG A 46 -12.79 -12.06 -14.77
N ALA A 47 -13.05 -10.79 -14.48
CA ALA A 47 -14.41 -10.26 -14.46
C ALA A 47 -15.12 -10.35 -15.82
N ILE A 48 -14.41 -10.08 -16.93
CA ILE A 48 -14.96 -10.21 -18.30
C ILE A 48 -15.23 -11.67 -18.66
N LEU A 49 -14.36 -12.58 -18.23
CA LEU A 49 -14.54 -14.02 -18.47
C LEU A 49 -15.72 -14.60 -17.68
N GLU A 50 -16.04 -14.03 -16.53
CA GLU A 50 -17.17 -14.45 -15.68
C GLU A 50 -18.48 -13.76 -16.07
N ASP A 51 -18.43 -12.52 -16.57
CA ASP A 51 -19.58 -11.75 -17.07
C ASP A 51 -19.23 -10.96 -18.34
N GLU A 52 -19.76 -11.40 -19.48
CA GLU A 52 -19.57 -10.75 -20.78
C GLU A 52 -20.14 -9.32 -20.84
N ASN A 53 -21.05 -8.96 -19.92
CA ASN A 53 -21.62 -7.61 -19.82
C ASN A 53 -20.87 -6.72 -18.82
N PHE A 54 -19.76 -7.20 -18.24
CA PHE A 54 -18.98 -6.44 -17.26
C PHE A 54 -18.45 -5.13 -17.87
N ASP A 55 -18.89 -3.99 -17.32
CA ASP A 55 -18.46 -2.66 -17.77
C ASP A 55 -17.27 -2.15 -16.94
N ILE A 56 -16.08 -2.46 -17.43
CA ILE A 56 -14.79 -2.09 -16.83
C ILE A 56 -14.71 -0.57 -16.52
N ARG A 57 -15.38 0.27 -17.33
CA ARG A 57 -15.36 1.73 -17.19
C ARG A 57 -15.96 2.22 -15.87
N GLN A 58 -16.79 1.41 -15.22
CA GLN A 58 -17.33 1.74 -13.90
C GLN A 58 -16.28 1.61 -12.79
N PHE A 59 -15.22 0.84 -13.03
CA PHE A 59 -14.17 0.53 -12.06
C PHE A 59 -12.83 1.22 -12.35
N ILE A 60 -12.49 1.51 -13.61
CA ILE A 60 -11.26 2.24 -13.96
C ILE A 60 -11.36 3.70 -13.49
N ASN A 61 -10.86 3.96 -12.30
CA ASN A 61 -10.70 5.28 -11.73
C ASN A 61 -9.54 5.28 -10.74
N ARG A 62 -9.14 6.47 -10.29
CA ARG A 62 -8.06 6.63 -9.31
C ARG A 62 -8.26 5.81 -8.04
N ASP A 63 -9.48 5.77 -7.50
CA ASP A 63 -9.77 5.12 -6.22
C ASP A 63 -9.58 3.60 -6.30
N PHE A 64 -9.81 3.00 -7.47
CA PHE A 64 -9.53 1.60 -7.75
C PHE A 64 -8.04 1.29 -7.64
N PHE A 65 -7.18 2.03 -8.34
CA PHE A 65 -5.73 1.78 -8.30
C PHE A 65 -5.13 2.05 -6.91
N GLU A 66 -5.67 3.05 -6.20
CA GLU A 66 -5.32 3.26 -4.79
C GLU A 66 -5.66 2.05 -3.91
N GLU A 67 -6.83 1.45 -4.12
CA GLU A 67 -7.27 0.30 -3.33
C GLU A 67 -6.41 -0.94 -3.67
N VAL A 68 -6.13 -1.20 -4.94
CA VAL A 68 -5.22 -2.30 -5.35
C VAL A 68 -3.84 -2.11 -4.71
N TRP A 69 -3.30 -0.88 -4.72
CA TRP A 69 -2.04 -0.57 -4.03
C TRP A 69 -2.10 -0.87 -2.53
N LEU A 70 -3.18 -0.45 -1.87
CA LEU A 70 -3.38 -0.66 -0.44
C LEU A 70 -3.60 -2.13 -0.06
N LYS A 71 -4.02 -2.97 -1.00
CA LYS A 71 -4.18 -4.42 -0.81
C LYS A 71 -2.87 -5.18 -1.06
N LEU A 72 -2.08 -4.72 -2.03
CA LEU A 72 -0.74 -5.27 -2.33
C LEU A 72 0.33 -4.84 -1.33
N THR A 73 0.03 -3.86 -0.48
CA THR A 73 0.82 -3.55 0.71
C THR A 73 0.00 -4.00 1.92
N ARG A 74 0.56 -4.67 2.94
CA ARG A 74 -0.19 -5.11 4.14
C ARG A 74 -0.56 -3.92 5.03
N TYR A 75 -1.28 -2.98 4.46
CA TYR A 75 -1.61 -1.74 5.09
C TYR A 75 -2.78 -1.94 6.05
N ALA A 76 -2.46 -2.24 7.31
CA ALA A 76 -3.42 -2.22 8.39
C ALA A 76 -3.55 -0.78 8.94
N ARG A 77 -4.50 0.03 8.46
CA ARG A 77 -4.88 1.25 9.20
C ARG A 77 -6.38 1.44 9.26
N GLY A 78 -6.84 1.87 10.44
CA GLY A 78 -8.23 2.11 10.80
C GLY A 78 -9.00 2.76 9.68
N ARG A 79 -10.01 2.04 9.18
CA ARG A 79 -10.94 2.46 8.15
C ARG A 79 -11.52 3.82 8.53
N SER A 80 -10.99 4.91 7.97
CA SER A 80 -11.70 6.18 7.95
C SER A 80 -12.91 5.97 7.03
N GLY A 81 -14.07 5.71 7.66
CA GLY A 81 -15.33 5.37 7.01
C GLY A 81 -15.72 6.41 5.97
N GLY A 82 -15.90 5.97 4.72
CA GLY A 82 -16.30 6.84 3.62
C GLY A 82 -16.13 6.22 2.23
N ARG A 83 -15.29 5.19 2.06
CA ARG A 83 -15.15 4.47 0.78
C ARG A 83 -16.33 3.51 0.58
N THR A 84 -16.95 3.57 -0.60
CA THR A 84 -17.96 2.63 -1.08
C THR A 84 -17.45 1.20 -0.97
N THR A 85 -18.24 0.32 -0.36
CA THR A 85 -17.83 -1.07 -0.03
C THR A 85 -17.70 -1.99 -1.26
N ALA A 86 -18.15 -1.55 -2.43
CA ALA A 86 -18.16 -2.37 -3.65
C ALA A 86 -16.76 -2.59 -4.24
N THR A 87 -15.93 -1.54 -4.35
CA THR A 87 -14.59 -1.65 -4.94
C THR A 87 -13.65 -2.54 -4.11
N PRO A 88 -13.56 -2.39 -2.77
CA PRO A 88 -12.73 -3.29 -1.96
C PRO A 88 -13.17 -4.75 -2.06
N ALA A 89 -14.49 -5.01 -2.01
CA ALA A 89 -15.02 -6.37 -2.11
C ALA A 89 -14.75 -7.00 -3.48
N PHE A 90 -14.89 -6.23 -4.56
CA PHE A 90 -14.59 -6.68 -5.92
C PHE A 90 -13.11 -7.04 -6.09
N ILE A 91 -12.19 -6.21 -5.57
CA ILE A 91 -10.76 -6.50 -5.61
C ILE A 91 -10.42 -7.73 -4.78
N ASP A 92 -11.00 -7.86 -3.57
CA ASP A 92 -10.76 -8.99 -2.67
C ASP A 92 -11.15 -10.34 -3.31
N THR A 93 -12.17 -10.38 -4.17
CA THR A 93 -12.59 -11.60 -4.89
C THR A 93 -11.45 -12.24 -5.70
N TYR A 94 -10.57 -11.43 -6.28
CA TYR A 94 -9.50 -11.93 -7.17
C TYR A 94 -8.09 -11.73 -6.61
N LEU A 95 -7.99 -11.15 -5.41
CA LEU A 95 -6.70 -10.83 -4.80
C LEU A 95 -5.93 -12.09 -4.43
N ASP A 96 -6.57 -12.99 -3.70
CA ASP A 96 -5.90 -14.20 -3.19
C ASP A 96 -5.41 -15.08 -4.34
N ASP A 97 -6.24 -15.30 -5.37
CA ASP A 97 -5.88 -16.04 -6.58
C ASP A 97 -4.64 -15.47 -7.28
N TYR A 98 -4.55 -14.14 -7.38
CA TYR A 98 -3.40 -13.49 -8.00
C TYR A 98 -2.13 -13.61 -7.16
N LEU A 99 -2.26 -13.42 -5.83
CA LEU A 99 -1.12 -13.54 -4.92
C LEU A 99 -0.56 -14.97 -4.94
N GLU A 100 -1.43 -15.97 -4.98
CA GLU A 100 -1.04 -17.37 -5.14
C GLU A 100 -0.37 -17.63 -6.51
N ALA A 101 -0.96 -17.12 -7.60
CA ALA A 101 -0.42 -17.32 -8.95
C ALA A 101 0.95 -16.65 -9.17
N THR A 102 1.23 -15.55 -8.47
CA THR A 102 2.47 -14.78 -8.59
C THR A 102 3.51 -15.10 -7.52
N ASP A 103 3.18 -15.95 -6.54
CA ASP A 103 3.98 -16.19 -5.33
C ASP A 103 4.39 -14.87 -4.63
N PHE A 104 3.52 -13.85 -4.73
CA PHE A 104 3.79 -12.53 -4.17
C PHE A 104 3.31 -12.45 -2.73
N PHE A 105 4.21 -12.01 -1.84
CA PHE A 105 3.89 -11.73 -0.46
C PHE A 105 3.86 -10.21 -0.21
N PRO A 106 2.67 -9.64 0.05
CA PRO A 106 2.53 -8.22 0.33
C PRO A 106 3.45 -7.77 1.50
N PRO A 107 4.26 -6.71 1.33
CA PRO A 107 5.11 -6.19 2.40
C PRO A 107 4.30 -5.30 3.36
N ASP A 108 4.71 -5.25 4.63
CA ASP A 108 4.19 -4.27 5.59
C ASP A 108 4.70 -2.87 5.23
N PHE A 109 3.80 -1.89 5.16
CA PHE A 109 4.16 -0.57 4.63
C PHE A 109 3.60 0.60 5.46
N CYS A 110 4.50 1.35 6.11
CA CYS A 110 4.15 2.38 7.10
C CYS A 110 3.50 3.65 6.50
N TYR A 111 3.45 3.81 5.18
CA TYR A 111 2.83 4.96 4.50
C TYR A 111 1.92 4.58 3.32
N GLY A 112 1.30 3.40 3.36
CA GLY A 112 0.45 2.89 2.27
C GLY A 112 -0.56 3.88 1.74
N GLN A 113 -1.25 4.62 2.62
CA GLN A 113 -2.19 5.67 2.23
C GLN A 113 -1.55 6.82 1.44
N GLN A 114 -0.39 7.33 1.87
CA GLN A 114 0.22 8.47 1.20
C GLN A 114 0.79 8.06 -0.16
N THR A 115 1.41 6.88 -0.23
CA THR A 115 1.95 6.39 -1.50
C THR A 115 0.85 5.97 -2.45
N SER A 116 -0.25 5.36 -1.97
CA SER A 116 -1.36 4.97 -2.85
C SER A 116 -1.95 6.21 -3.52
N LEU A 117 -2.16 7.30 -2.77
CA LEU A 117 -2.68 8.57 -3.33
C LEU A 117 -1.81 9.13 -4.47
N ILE A 118 -0.48 9.02 -4.34
CA ILE A 118 0.48 9.56 -5.31
C ILE A 118 0.67 8.59 -6.48
N GLU A 119 0.98 7.34 -6.18
CA GLU A 119 1.33 6.34 -7.18
C GLU A 119 0.09 5.80 -7.89
N GLY A 120 -1.03 5.62 -7.20
CA GLY A 120 -2.32 5.25 -7.81
C GLY A 120 -2.80 6.27 -8.83
N ALA A 121 -2.59 7.58 -8.58
CA ALA A 121 -2.89 8.61 -9.56
C ALA A 121 -2.00 8.54 -10.81
N LYS A 122 -0.70 8.22 -10.63
CA LYS A 122 0.21 8.02 -11.77
C LYS A 122 -0.18 6.80 -12.59
N ILE A 123 -0.53 5.69 -11.92
CA ILE A 123 -0.97 4.47 -12.58
C ILE A 123 -2.26 4.74 -13.37
N PHE A 124 -3.27 5.36 -12.76
CA PHE A 124 -4.50 5.76 -13.46
C PHE A 124 -4.25 6.64 -14.68
N THR A 125 -3.27 7.55 -14.61
CA THR A 125 -2.93 8.42 -15.75
C THR A 125 -2.24 7.66 -16.89
N ALA A 126 -1.55 6.55 -16.57
CA ALA A 126 -0.83 5.74 -17.53
C ALA A 126 -1.66 4.57 -18.10
N TYR A 127 -2.71 4.16 -17.38
CA TYR A 127 -3.64 3.08 -17.73
C TYR A 127 -4.61 3.52 -18.83
#